data_AF-A0AAU2I063-F1
#
_entry.id   AF-A0AAU2I063-F1
#
_cell.length_a   1.000
_cell.length_b   1.000
_cell.length_c   1.000
_cell.angle_alpha   90.00
_cell.angle_beta   90.00
_cell.angle_gamma   90.00
#
_symmetry.space_group_name_H-M   'P 1'
#
loop_
_entity.id
_entity.type
_entity.pdbx_description
1 polymer ?
#
loop_
_entity_poly.entity_id
_entity_poly.type
_entity_poly.pdbx_seq_one_letter_code
_entity_poly.pdbx_strand_id
1 'polypeptide(L)'
;MAKLDYVEDLYHDWNDGGRSAGGAAQRIEAEFDHVRAELGDLPGVVSSPTRLRSMLQHLTCTLYPGILNDCFHQAETAVCGKKATAHRRLLPMLDMCLRCPNSRRSAIHPPRLARARAQVYRDFPDHDTLPPLQQIAISEHLATLTRLIAEIHDESNGFA
;
A
#
# COMPACT_ATOMS: atom_id res chain seq x y z
N MET A 1 -8.40 -16.81 7.53
CA MET A 1 -7.30 -16.71 8.50
C MET A 1 -6.19 -15.84 7.94
N ALA A 2 -5.44 -16.24 6.91
CA ALA A 2 -4.29 -15.48 6.40
C ALA A 2 -4.50 -13.95 6.16
N LYS A 3 -5.62 -13.52 5.57
CA LYS A 3 -5.89 -12.08 5.39
C LYS A 3 -6.18 -11.34 6.70
N LEU A 4 -6.83 -11.99 7.66
CA LEU A 4 -7.12 -11.38 8.96
C LEU A 4 -5.84 -11.24 9.77
N ASP A 5 -5.01 -12.29 9.78
CA ASP A 5 -3.70 -12.27 10.42
C ASP A 5 -2.85 -11.13 9.82
N TYR A 6 -2.86 -10.99 8.49
CA TYR A 6 -2.17 -9.89 7.83
C TYR A 6 -2.74 -8.51 8.18
N VAL A 7 -4.06 -8.33 8.27
CA VAL A 7 -4.66 -7.04 8.70
C VAL A 7 -4.30 -6.73 10.16
N GLU A 8 -4.24 -7.74 11.01
CA GLU A 8 -3.81 -7.59 12.40
C GLU A 8 -2.34 -7.16 12.47
N ASP A 9 -1.46 -7.74 11.66
CA ASP A 9 -0.06 -7.28 11.54
C ASP A 9 0.01 -5.81 11.09
N LEU A 10 -0.83 -5.40 10.11
CA LEU A 10 -0.90 -4.01 9.66
C LEU A 10 -1.40 -3.06 10.76
N TYR A 11 -2.33 -3.52 11.60
CA TYR A 11 -2.83 -2.75 12.73
C TYR A 11 -1.75 -2.59 13.81
N HIS A 12 -1.04 -3.67 14.15
CA HIS A 12 0.04 -3.61 15.13
C HIS A 12 1.20 -2.71 14.66
N ASP A 13 1.64 -2.85 13.41
CA ASP A 13 2.64 -1.96 12.81
C ASP A 13 2.22 -0.50 12.95
N TRP A 14 0.98 -0.16 12.59
CA TRP A 14 0.45 1.20 12.75
C TRP A 14 0.35 1.64 14.22
N ASN A 15 -0.10 0.77 15.12
CA ASN A 15 -0.26 1.07 16.54
C ASN A 15 1.09 1.33 17.23
N ASP A 16 2.16 0.69 16.75
CA ASP A 16 3.53 0.89 17.19
C ASP A 16 4.19 2.14 16.55
N GLY A 17 3.43 2.93 15.78
CA GLY A 17 3.90 4.15 15.11
C GLY A 17 4.43 3.93 13.69
N GLY A 18 4.20 2.74 13.12
CA GLY A 18 4.50 2.42 11.74
C GLY A 18 3.75 3.32 10.77
N ARG A 19 4.48 3.82 9.77
CA ARG A 19 3.95 4.77 8.79
C ARG A 19 3.23 4.08 7.65
N SER A 20 2.14 4.69 7.21
CA SER A 20 1.49 4.33 5.95
C SER A 20 1.62 5.43 4.91
N ALA A 21 1.54 5.04 3.64
CA ALA A 21 1.44 5.96 2.51
C ALA A 21 0.45 5.45 1.46
N GLY A 22 0.12 6.31 0.50
CA GLY A 22 -0.81 6.00 -0.59
C GLY A 22 -2.23 6.49 -0.34
N GLY A 23 -3.06 6.43 -1.38
CA GLY A 23 -4.38 7.06 -1.35
C GLY A 23 -5.37 6.45 -0.35
N ALA A 24 -5.17 5.19 0.06
CA ALA A 24 -6.01 4.55 1.05
C ALA A 24 -5.48 4.72 2.49
N ALA A 25 -4.27 5.27 2.68
CA ALA A 25 -3.63 5.35 3.99
C ALA A 25 -4.52 6.04 5.03
N GLN A 26 -4.91 7.29 4.78
CA GLN A 26 -5.73 8.07 5.71
C GLN A 26 -7.02 7.36 6.11
N ARG A 27 -7.72 6.76 5.14
CA ARG A 27 -8.99 6.06 5.41
C ARG A 27 -8.77 4.83 6.29
N ILE A 28 -7.76 4.03 5.99
CA ILE A 28 -7.50 2.80 6.75
C ILE A 28 -6.95 3.12 8.14
N GLU A 29 -6.13 4.16 8.27
CA GLU A 29 -5.67 4.64 9.58
C GLU A 29 -6.83 5.18 10.43
N ALA A 30 -7.81 5.86 9.82
CA ALA A 30 -9.03 6.27 10.53
C ALA A 30 -9.84 5.07 11.05
N GLU A 31 -9.90 3.96 10.31
CA GLU A 31 -10.51 2.72 10.80
C GLU A 31 -9.71 2.13 11.97
N PHE A 32 -8.38 2.15 11.90
CA PHE A 32 -7.53 1.69 13.00
C PHE A 32 -7.66 2.59 14.25
N ASP A 33 -7.78 3.90 14.07
CA ASP A 33 -8.08 4.87 15.13
C ASP A 33 -9.40 4.55 15.82
N HIS A 34 -10.46 4.29 15.03
CA HIS A 34 -11.75 3.90 15.57
C HIS A 34 -11.66 2.60 16.38
N VAL A 35 -10.98 1.58 15.85
CA VAL A 35 -10.74 0.31 16.55
C VAL A 35 -10.00 0.52 17.87
N ARG A 36 -8.92 1.32 17.86
CA ARG A 36 -8.14 1.63 19.07
C ARG A 36 -8.98 2.36 20.13
N ALA A 37 -9.78 3.35 19.72
CA ALA A 37 -10.64 4.09 20.63
C ALA A 37 -11.69 3.19 21.31
N GLU A 38 -12.27 2.24 20.57
CA GLU A 38 -13.28 1.30 21.07
C GLU A 38 -12.72 0.21 22.00
N LEU A 39 -11.48 -0.22 21.75
CA LEU A 39 -10.81 -1.24 22.57
C LEU A 39 -10.26 -0.67 23.87
N GLY A 40 -9.92 0.62 23.89
CA GLY A 40 -9.40 1.31 25.07
C GLY A 40 -8.07 0.70 25.52
N ASP A 41 -6.98 1.14 24.90
CA ASP A 41 -5.64 0.57 25.17
C ASP A 41 -4.73 1.54 25.95
N LEU A 42 -3.90 0.92 26.81
CA LEU A 42 -2.63 1.48 27.26
C LEU A 42 -1.61 1.30 26.12
N PRO A 43 -0.66 2.24 25.93
CA PRO A 43 0.29 2.18 24.82
C PRO A 43 0.96 0.81 24.67
N GLY A 44 0.74 0.14 23.53
CA GLY A 44 1.41 -1.10 23.15
C GLY A 44 0.76 -2.42 23.57
N VAL A 45 -0.44 -2.43 24.18
CA VAL A 45 -1.12 -3.69 24.56
C VAL A 45 -2.61 -3.64 24.26
N VAL A 46 -3.06 -4.54 23.37
CA VAL A 46 -4.47 -4.76 23.05
C VAL A 46 -5.16 -5.50 24.18
N SER A 47 -6.11 -4.85 24.83
CA SER A 47 -6.84 -5.38 26.00
C SER A 47 -7.68 -6.63 25.68
N SER A 48 -7.99 -6.90 24.40
CA SER A 48 -8.72 -8.11 23.96
C SER A 48 -8.41 -8.51 22.50
N PRO A 49 -7.54 -9.51 22.24
CA PRO A 49 -7.19 -9.96 20.89
C PRO A 49 -8.39 -10.46 20.06
N THR A 50 -9.33 -11.18 20.69
CA THR A 50 -10.53 -11.68 20.00
C THR A 50 -11.45 -10.54 19.55
N ARG A 51 -11.57 -9.48 20.36
CA ARG A 51 -12.38 -8.31 20.03
C ARG A 51 -11.72 -7.51 18.90
N LEU A 52 -10.40 -7.31 18.96
CA LEU A 52 -9.63 -6.70 17.87
C LEU A 52 -9.87 -7.41 16.54
N ARG A 53 -9.66 -8.72 16.50
CA ARG A 53 -9.85 -9.52 15.28
C ARG A 53 -11.27 -9.43 14.73
N SER A 54 -12.27 -9.40 15.62
CA SER A 54 -13.67 -9.23 15.22
C SER A 54 -13.91 -7.87 14.55
N MET A 55 -13.32 -6.79 15.07
CA MET A 55 -13.45 -5.46 14.49
C MET A 55 -12.69 -5.30 13.17
N LEU A 56 -11.51 -5.90 13.05
CA LEU A 56 -10.69 -5.86 11.82
C LEU A 56 -11.26 -6.72 10.68
N GLN A 57 -12.15 -7.66 10.98
CA GLN A 57 -12.68 -8.64 10.02
C GLN A 57 -13.24 -7.99 8.75
N HIS A 58 -13.91 -6.84 8.87
CA HIS A 58 -14.54 -6.17 7.73
C HIS A 58 -13.52 -5.70 6.67
N LEU A 59 -12.30 -5.34 7.07
CA LEU A 59 -11.24 -4.91 6.16
C LEU A 59 -10.78 -6.04 5.24
N THR A 60 -10.89 -7.30 5.70
CA THR A 60 -10.48 -8.47 4.90
C THR A 60 -11.31 -8.66 3.62
N CYS A 61 -12.54 -8.13 3.60
CA CYS A 61 -13.44 -8.20 2.44
C CYS A 61 -12.97 -7.31 1.28
N THR A 62 -12.30 -6.21 1.59
CA THR A 62 -11.82 -5.25 0.59
C THR A 62 -10.32 -5.33 0.39
N LEU A 63 -9.59 -6.02 1.26
CA LEU A 63 -8.14 -6.14 1.17
C LEU A 63 -7.69 -7.18 0.14
N TYR A 64 -6.81 -6.73 -0.74
CA TYR A 64 -6.02 -7.53 -1.67
C TYR A 64 -4.54 -7.22 -1.41
N PRO A 65 -3.83 -8.08 -0.67
CA PRO A 65 -2.42 -7.88 -0.39
C PRO A 65 -1.59 -7.94 -1.67
N GLY A 66 -0.60 -7.08 -1.80
CA GLY A 66 0.28 -7.05 -2.96
C GLY A 66 1.75 -6.87 -2.62
N ILE A 67 2.61 -7.09 -3.62
CA ILE A 67 4.06 -6.99 -3.41
C ILE A 67 4.51 -5.53 -3.30
N LEU A 68 4.01 -4.65 -4.17
CA LEU A 68 4.42 -3.24 -4.20
C LEU A 68 3.47 -2.33 -3.41
N ASN A 69 2.25 -2.79 -3.18
CA ASN A 69 1.23 -2.13 -2.37
C ASN A 69 0.10 -3.10 -2.04
N ASP A 70 -0.66 -2.77 -1.01
CA ASP A 70 -1.96 -3.38 -0.73
C ASP A 70 -3.06 -2.59 -1.42
N CYS A 71 -4.15 -3.26 -1.81
CA CYS A 71 -5.35 -2.60 -2.31
C CYS A 71 -6.52 -2.85 -1.36
N PHE A 72 -7.05 -1.77 -0.77
CA PHE A 72 -8.31 -1.77 -0.03
C PHE A 72 -9.43 -1.31 -0.98
N HIS A 73 -9.90 -2.25 -1.79
CA HIS A 73 -10.69 -2.00 -2.99
C HIS A 73 -12.05 -1.35 -2.72
N GLN A 74 -12.32 -0.24 -3.40
CA GLN A 74 -13.62 0.37 -3.59
C GLN A 74 -13.85 0.59 -5.08
N ALA A 75 -14.96 0.09 -5.62
CA ALA A 75 -15.20 0.05 -7.06
C ALA A 75 -15.31 1.46 -7.66
N GLU A 76 -15.87 2.40 -6.90
CA GLU A 76 -16.16 3.77 -7.29
C GLU A 76 -14.88 4.58 -7.57
N THR A 77 -13.81 4.26 -6.85
CA THR A 77 -12.52 4.98 -6.92
C THR A 77 -11.40 4.14 -7.56
N ALA A 78 -11.71 2.92 -8.01
CA ALA A 78 -10.75 2.01 -8.61
C ALA A 78 -10.32 2.47 -10.01
N VAL A 79 -9.14 3.09 -10.11
CA VAL A 79 -8.53 3.52 -11.38
C VAL A 79 -8.33 2.36 -12.37
N CYS A 80 -8.13 1.14 -11.87
CA CYS A 80 -7.98 -0.04 -12.71
C CYS A 80 -9.30 -0.56 -13.32
N GLY A 81 -10.47 -0.08 -12.89
CA GLY A 81 -11.79 -0.58 -13.33
C GLY A 81 -11.97 -0.60 -14.84
N LYS A 82 -11.74 0.53 -15.51
CA LYS A 82 -11.89 0.65 -16.97
C LYS A 82 -10.95 -0.30 -17.73
N LYS A 83 -9.69 -0.41 -17.27
CA LYS A 83 -8.70 -1.31 -17.89
C LYS A 83 -9.04 -2.78 -17.66
N ALA A 84 -9.53 -3.13 -16.47
CA ALA A 84 -9.94 -4.49 -16.17
C ALA A 84 -11.06 -4.95 -17.12
N THR A 85 -12.08 -4.11 -17.35
CA THR A 85 -13.15 -4.39 -18.32
C THR A 85 -12.62 -4.53 -19.74
N ALA A 86 -11.81 -3.57 -20.21
CA ALA A 86 -11.28 -3.58 -21.58
C ALA A 86 -10.42 -4.81 -21.88
N HIS A 87 -9.66 -5.30 -20.88
CA HIS A 87 -8.76 -6.44 -21.01
C HIS A 87 -9.32 -7.75 -20.43
N ARG A 88 -10.60 -7.78 -20.02
CA ARG A 88 -11.26 -8.94 -19.38
C ARG A 88 -10.45 -9.52 -18.21
N ARG A 89 -9.89 -8.66 -17.37
CA ARG A 89 -9.12 -9.02 -16.18
C ARG A 89 -9.97 -8.87 -14.92
N LEU A 90 -9.62 -9.65 -13.89
CA LEU A 90 -10.21 -9.53 -12.56
C LEU A 90 -9.68 -8.27 -11.84
N LEU A 91 -10.52 -7.70 -10.97
CA LEU A 91 -10.14 -6.62 -10.07
C LEU A 91 -9.68 -7.15 -8.70
N PRO A 92 -8.81 -6.42 -8.00
CA PRO A 92 -8.04 -5.26 -8.47
C PRO A 92 -6.84 -5.66 -9.33
N MET A 93 -6.50 -4.83 -10.32
CA MET A 93 -5.22 -4.96 -11.04
C MET A 93 -4.11 -4.28 -10.22
N LEU A 94 -3.40 -5.05 -9.39
CA LEU A 94 -2.41 -4.53 -8.44
C LEU A 94 -1.21 -3.83 -9.10
N ASP A 95 -0.84 -4.23 -10.31
CA ASP A 95 0.18 -3.58 -11.15
C ASP A 95 -0.18 -2.13 -11.50
N MET A 96 -1.47 -1.80 -11.49
CA MET A 96 -2.00 -0.47 -11.76
C MET A 96 -2.22 0.37 -10.48
N CYS A 97 -1.90 -0.16 -9.30
CA CYS A 97 -2.25 0.47 -8.03
C CYS A 97 -1.22 1.49 -7.50
N LEU A 98 -0.07 1.70 -8.16
CA LEU A 98 1.01 2.57 -7.65
C LEU A 98 0.59 4.02 -7.30
N ARG A 99 -0.48 4.53 -7.93
CA ARG A 99 -1.06 5.86 -7.66
C ARG A 99 -2.58 5.82 -7.44
N CYS A 100 -3.15 4.65 -7.19
CA CYS A 100 -4.59 4.50 -7.05
C CYS A 100 -5.07 4.97 -5.66
N PRO A 101 -6.26 5.63 -5.55
CA PRO A 101 -6.87 5.97 -4.27
C PRO A 101 -7.09 4.77 -3.33
N ASN A 102 -7.19 3.56 -3.88
CA ASN A 102 -7.37 2.33 -3.09
C ASN A 102 -6.04 1.70 -2.61
N SER A 103 -4.91 2.29 -2.96
CA SER A 103 -3.60 1.73 -2.64
C SER A 103 -3.09 2.23 -1.29
N ARG A 104 -2.68 1.29 -0.43
CA ARG A 104 -1.95 1.57 0.80
C ARG A 104 -0.58 0.89 0.73
N ARG A 105 0.42 1.54 1.31
CA ARG A 105 1.74 0.98 1.60
C ARG A 105 2.06 1.22 3.07
N SER A 106 2.91 0.37 3.62
CA SER A 106 3.33 0.31 5.03
C SER A 106 4.79 -0.15 5.09
N ALA A 107 5.33 -0.34 6.29
CA ALA A 107 6.73 -0.72 6.53
C ALA A 107 7.22 -1.96 5.75
N ILE A 108 6.32 -2.87 5.35
CA ILE A 108 6.71 -4.08 4.59
C ILE A 108 7.05 -3.78 3.11
N HIS A 109 6.62 -2.63 2.59
CA HIS A 109 6.65 -2.31 1.15
C HIS A 109 7.95 -1.65 0.68
N PRO A 110 8.60 -0.72 1.41
CA PRO A 110 9.87 -0.12 1.00
C PRO A 110 10.95 -1.12 0.54
N PRO A 111 11.26 -2.21 1.28
CA PRO A 111 12.25 -3.17 0.80
C PRO A 111 11.84 -3.87 -0.50
N ARG A 112 10.54 -4.10 -0.71
CA ARG A 112 10.00 -4.70 -1.94
C ARG A 112 10.06 -3.74 -3.13
N LEU A 113 9.73 -2.47 -2.91
CA LEU A 113 9.87 -1.40 -3.89
C LEU A 113 11.33 -1.17 -4.27
N ALA A 114 12.25 -1.18 -3.30
CA ALA A 114 13.68 -1.05 -3.54
C ALA A 114 14.21 -2.22 -4.38
N ARG A 115 13.75 -3.45 -4.11
CA ARG A 115 14.08 -4.63 -4.91
C ARG A 115 13.56 -4.52 -6.34
N ALA A 116 12.33 -4.04 -6.55
CA ALA A 116 11.77 -3.81 -7.87
C ALA A 116 12.57 -2.74 -8.64
N ARG A 117 12.95 -1.65 -7.97
CA ARG A 117 13.80 -0.60 -8.55
C ARG A 117 15.18 -1.15 -8.95
N ALA A 118 15.81 -1.93 -8.07
CA ALA A 118 17.09 -2.57 -8.35
C ALA A 118 17.00 -3.58 -9.51
N GLN A 119 15.85 -4.23 -9.69
CA GLN A 119 15.63 -5.12 -10.83
C GLN A 119 15.63 -4.35 -12.15
N VAL A 120 15.00 -3.18 -12.23
CA VAL A 120 15.03 -2.35 -13.43
C VAL A 120 16.46 -2.03 -13.86
N TYR A 121 17.33 -1.64 -12.92
CA TYR A 121 18.74 -1.37 -13.23
C TYR A 121 19.54 -2.60 -13.67
N ARG A 122 19.19 -3.80 -13.18
CA ARG A 122 19.85 -5.04 -13.61
C ARG A 122 19.40 -5.48 -14.99
N ASP A 123 18.11 -5.38 -15.26
CA ASP A 123 17.50 -5.86 -16.51
C ASP A 123 17.72 -4.85 -17.66
N PHE A 124 17.90 -3.56 -17.33
CA PHE A 124 18.11 -2.46 -18.28
C PHE A 124 19.27 -1.54 -17.86
N PRO A 125 20.53 -2.04 -17.86
CA PRO A 125 21.69 -1.25 -17.42
C PRO A 125 21.92 0.00 -18.28
N ASP A 126 21.68 -0.11 -19.59
CA ASP A 126 21.88 0.98 -20.57
C ASP A 126 20.54 1.60 -21.03
N HIS A 127 19.59 1.78 -20.11
CA HIS A 127 18.25 2.29 -20.44
C HIS A 127 18.26 3.65 -21.13
N ASP A 128 19.32 4.44 -20.99
CA ASP A 128 19.51 5.71 -21.69
C ASP A 128 19.81 5.58 -23.18
N THR A 129 20.14 4.39 -23.65
CA THR A 129 20.38 4.09 -25.07
C THR A 129 19.17 3.47 -25.77
N LEU A 130 18.10 3.21 -25.03
CA LEU A 130 16.87 2.63 -25.57
C LEU A 130 16.13 3.62 -26.46
N PRO A 131 15.23 3.14 -27.35
CA PRO A 131 14.33 4.01 -28.09
C PRO A 131 13.63 5.03 -27.18
N PRO A 132 13.41 6.28 -27.62
CA PRO A 132 13.00 7.38 -26.73
C PRO A 132 11.78 7.08 -25.85
N LEU A 133 10.75 6.41 -26.40
CA LEU A 133 9.55 6.06 -25.64
C LEU A 133 9.82 5.03 -24.54
N GLN A 134 10.77 4.12 -24.75
CA GLN A 134 11.16 3.12 -23.74
C GLN A 134 11.98 3.79 -22.63
N GLN A 135 12.90 4.69 -22.99
CA GLN A 135 13.66 5.49 -22.02
C GLN A 135 12.71 6.28 -21.12
N ILE A 136 11.73 7.00 -21.70
CA ILE A 136 10.72 7.74 -20.93
C ILE A 136 9.96 6.81 -19.98
N ALA A 137 9.46 5.68 -20.47
CA ALA A 137 8.68 4.75 -19.66
C ALA A 137 9.50 4.18 -18.47
N ILE A 138 10.76 3.82 -18.69
CA ILE A 138 11.65 3.30 -17.64
C ILE A 138 11.98 4.40 -16.63
N SER A 139 12.34 5.60 -17.09
CA SER A 139 12.66 6.74 -16.23
C SER A 139 11.46 7.15 -15.37
N GLU A 140 10.25 7.22 -15.93
CA GLU A 140 9.03 7.50 -15.16
C GLU A 140 8.71 6.40 -14.13
N HIS A 141 8.98 5.14 -14.46
CA HIS A 141 8.78 4.03 -13.55
C HIS A 141 9.79 4.08 -12.39
N LEU A 142 11.08 4.31 -12.68
CA LEU A 142 12.13 4.49 -11.66
C LEU A 142 11.86 5.68 -10.75
N ALA A 143 11.44 6.81 -11.32
CA ALA A 143 11.03 8.01 -10.56
C ALA A 143 9.82 7.71 -9.67
N THR A 144 8.83 6.97 -10.19
CA THR A 144 7.68 6.52 -9.41
C THR A 144 8.12 5.67 -8.22
N LEU A 145 8.90 4.60 -8.44
CA LEU A 145 9.37 3.73 -7.35
C LEU A 145 10.18 4.50 -6.30
N THR A 146 11.04 5.42 -6.74
CA THR A 146 11.86 6.24 -5.84
C THR A 146 11.00 7.14 -4.96
N ARG A 147 10.00 7.83 -5.53
CA ARG A 147 9.03 8.61 -4.76
C ARG A 147 8.26 7.75 -3.77
N LEU A 148 7.78 6.57 -4.20
CA LEU A 148 6.99 5.69 -3.33
C LEU A 148 7.79 5.15 -2.14
N ILE A 149 9.09 4.92 -2.31
CA ILE A 149 10.00 4.56 -1.22
C ILE A 149 10.16 5.75 -0.27
N ALA A 150 10.41 6.94 -0.81
CA ALA A 150 10.56 8.15 0.00
C ALA A 150 9.30 8.46 0.81
N GLU A 151 8.10 8.34 0.24
CA GLU A 151 6.82 8.59 0.93
C GLU A 151 6.64 7.84 2.26
N ILE A 152 7.24 6.67 2.40
CA ILE A 152 7.13 5.85 3.61
C ILE A 152 8.27 6.17 4.60
N HIS A 153 9.41 6.62 4.09
CA HIS A 153 10.60 6.96 4.89
C HIS A 153 10.65 8.43 5.35
N ASP A 154 10.03 9.37 4.63
CA ASP A 154 10.23 10.80 4.88
C ASP A 154 9.48 11.29 6.13
N GLU A 155 10.24 11.85 7.07
CA GLU A 155 9.74 12.72 8.13
C GLU A 155 9.41 14.10 7.53
N SER A 156 8.29 14.70 7.95
CA SER A 156 7.98 16.14 7.76
C SER A 156 7.41 16.57 6.40
N ASN A 157 6.08 16.76 6.36
CA ASN A 157 5.53 18.00 5.82
C ASN A 157 4.23 18.38 6.54
N GLY A 158 4.31 18.44 7.88
CA GLY A 158 3.43 19.27 8.69
C GLY A 158 4.10 20.63 8.86
N PHE A 159 3.98 21.50 7.85
CA PHE A 159 4.29 22.91 8.01
C PHE A 159 3.05 23.66 8.50
N ALA A 160 3.25 24.33 9.63
CA ALA A 160 2.45 25.43 10.22
C ALA A 160 1.04 25.09 10.74
#